data_AF-A0A4Q3VAS7-F1
#
_entry.id   AF-A0A4Q3VAS7-F1
#
_cell.length_a   1.000
_cell.length_b   1.000
_cell.length_c   1.000
_cell.angle_alpha   90.00
_cell.angle_beta   90.00
_cell.angle_gamma   90.00
#
_symmetry.space_group_name_H-M   'P 1'
#
loop_
_entity.id
_entity.type
_entity.pdbx_description
1 polymer ?
#
loop_
_entity_poly.entity_id
_entity_poly.type
_entity_poly.pdbx_seq_one_letter_code
_entity_poly.pdbx_strand_id
1 'polypeptide(L)'
;MISLDLSELEKWLGQMEMEVTDAEAHAIGGVLRQDVKEQFSRGGDPSWQPLSRITVARKRMLGYPRITRKGMNPESLKQNGILGPENILIMTGALLSSWTDETDPHHLEEHDGGNVWIGSLLPYAEIHQFGGWTVIDDRRVYVPARPLRVTEDARRRIIDLLDKATTK
;
A
#
# COMPACT_ATOMS: atom_id res chain seq x y z
N MET A 1 -9.57 0.99 1.36
CA MET A 1 -9.50 2.43 1.05
C MET A 1 -8.76 3.13 2.18
N ILE A 2 -7.82 4.01 1.84
CA ILE A 2 -7.21 4.97 2.76
C ILE A 2 -7.78 6.33 2.37
N SER A 3 -8.21 7.10 3.36
CA SER A 3 -8.67 8.47 3.19
C SER A 3 -7.65 9.43 3.79
N LEU A 4 -7.47 10.58 3.15
CA LEU A 4 -6.81 11.73 3.73
C LEU A 4 -7.82 12.87 3.84
N ASP A 5 -8.11 13.26 5.07
CA ASP A 5 -8.89 14.46 5.37
C ASP A 5 -7.96 15.67 5.32
N LEU A 6 -8.19 16.59 4.38
CA LEU A 6 -7.33 17.75 4.17
C LEU A 6 -7.52 18.80 5.28
N SER A 7 -8.65 18.80 5.99
CA SER A 7 -8.87 19.69 7.13
C SER A 7 -7.95 19.36 8.33
N GLU A 8 -7.46 18.12 8.42
CA GLU A 8 -6.41 17.78 9.38
C GLU A 8 -5.07 18.43 9.03
N LEU A 9 -4.79 18.64 7.74
CA LEU A 9 -3.56 19.25 7.24
C LEU A 9 -3.62 20.79 7.32
N GLU A 10 -4.80 21.38 7.18
CA GLU A 10 -5.03 22.83 7.38
C GLU A 10 -4.54 23.32 8.75
N LYS A 11 -4.76 22.51 9.79
CA LYS A 11 -4.27 22.81 11.16
C LYS A 11 -2.76 22.95 11.24
N TRP A 12 -2.03 22.25 10.37
CA TRP A 12 -0.57 22.30 10.29
C TRP A 12 -0.06 23.43 9.39
N LEU A 13 -0.79 23.73 8.32
CA LEU A 13 -0.46 24.79 7.37
C LEU A 13 -0.91 26.18 7.82
N GLY A 14 -1.80 26.27 8.82
CA GLY A 14 -2.32 27.55 9.33
C GLY A 14 -3.17 28.33 8.31
N GLN A 15 -3.67 27.65 7.28
CA GLN A 15 -4.50 28.21 6.22
C GLN A 15 -5.99 27.92 6.49
N MET A 16 -6.88 28.84 6.08
CA MET A 16 -8.34 28.60 6.07
C MET A 16 -8.71 27.75 4.85
N GLU A 17 -9.70 26.85 5.01
CA GLU A 17 -10.33 25.98 4.00
C GLU A 17 -9.54 25.83 2.69
N MET A 18 -8.70 24.79 2.60
CA MET A 18 -8.03 24.43 1.36
C MET A 18 -9.04 23.75 0.44
N GLU A 19 -9.47 24.46 -0.60
CA GLU A 19 -10.02 23.80 -1.78
C GLU A 19 -8.84 23.32 -2.65
N VAL A 20 -8.72 22.00 -2.80
CA VAL A 20 -7.77 21.40 -3.75
C VAL A 20 -8.39 21.30 -5.13
N THR A 21 -7.63 21.72 -6.13
CA THR A 21 -7.97 21.49 -7.55
C THR A 21 -7.84 20.02 -7.92
N ASP A 22 -8.50 19.59 -9.00
CA ASP A 22 -8.35 18.23 -9.55
C ASP A 22 -6.87 17.85 -9.80
N ALA A 23 -6.06 18.82 -10.22
CA ALA A 23 -4.63 18.61 -10.46
C ALA A 23 -3.85 18.35 -9.16
N GLU A 24 -4.17 19.07 -8.08
CA GLU A 24 -3.58 18.86 -6.76
C GLU A 24 -4.08 17.55 -6.15
N ALA A 25 -5.37 17.25 -6.26
CA ALA A 25 -5.95 15.99 -5.82
C ALA A 25 -5.27 14.79 -6.50
N HIS A 26 -5.05 14.86 -7.81
CA HIS A 26 -4.32 13.84 -8.55
C HIS A 26 -2.84 13.71 -8.10
N ALA A 27 -2.19 14.84 -7.78
CA ALA A 27 -0.82 14.84 -7.32
C ALA A 27 -0.67 14.28 -5.89
N ILE A 28 -1.61 14.61 -4.99
CA ILE A 28 -1.79 13.96 -3.67
C ILE A 28 -2.00 12.46 -3.89
N GLY A 29 -2.84 12.12 -4.86
CA GLY A 29 -3.08 10.77 -5.37
C GLY A 29 -1.78 9.99 -5.57
N GLY A 30 -0.88 10.59 -6.37
CA GLY A 30 0.45 10.04 -6.65
C GLY A 30 1.31 9.81 -5.40
N VAL A 31 1.30 10.74 -4.44
CA VAL A 31 2.05 10.58 -3.18
C VAL A 31 1.51 9.42 -2.35
N LEU A 32 0.20 9.28 -2.25
CA LEU A 32 -0.45 8.19 -1.51
C LEU A 32 -0.19 6.83 -2.19
N ARG A 33 -0.29 6.73 -3.52
CA ARG A 33 0.08 5.51 -4.27
C ARG A 33 1.53 5.11 -3.99
N GLN A 34 2.44 6.08 -3.98
CA GLN A 34 3.86 5.85 -3.70
C GLN A 34 4.08 5.38 -2.25
N ASP A 35 3.40 5.97 -1.27
CA ASP A 35 3.45 5.55 0.13
C ASP A 35 2.98 4.10 0.32
N VAL A 36 1.92 3.71 -0.40
CA VAL A 36 1.46 2.31 -0.40
C VAL A 36 2.52 1.38 -1.00
N LYS A 37 3.14 1.74 -2.14
CA LYS A 37 4.26 0.94 -2.70
C LYS A 37 5.39 0.75 -1.69
N GLU A 38 5.74 1.80 -0.96
CA GLU A 38 6.78 1.78 0.09
C GLU A 38 6.39 0.91 1.29
N GLN A 39 5.12 0.89 1.69
CA GLN A 39 4.63 -0.01 2.74
C GLN A 39 4.65 -1.48 2.28
N PHE A 40 4.21 -1.77 1.07
CA PHE A 40 4.23 -3.14 0.52
C PHE A 40 5.65 -3.68 0.36
N SER A 41 6.59 -2.84 -0.13
CA SER A 41 7.98 -3.26 -0.35
C SER A 41 8.70 -3.65 0.94
N ARG A 42 8.37 -3.01 2.06
CA ARG A 42 8.84 -3.34 3.42
C ARG A 42 8.12 -4.54 4.05
N GLY A 43 7.06 -5.04 3.41
CA GLY A 43 6.23 -6.10 3.97
C GLY A 43 5.31 -5.61 5.09
N GLY A 44 4.70 -4.44 4.95
CA GLY A 44 3.79 -3.85 5.92
C GLY A 44 4.50 -3.19 7.11
N ASP A 45 3.70 -2.60 8.00
CA ASP A 45 4.16 -1.91 9.21
C ASP A 45 3.31 -2.33 10.42
N PRO A 46 3.85 -3.14 11.36
CA PRO A 46 5.22 -3.66 11.38
C PRO A 46 5.47 -4.68 10.26
N SER A 47 6.73 -4.86 9.87
CA SER A 47 7.09 -5.80 8.82
C SER A 47 6.67 -7.24 9.16
N TRP A 48 6.42 -8.04 8.12
CA TRP A 48 6.18 -9.47 8.30
C TRP A 48 7.42 -10.16 8.88
N GLN A 49 7.18 -11.12 9.76
CA GLN A 49 8.27 -11.98 10.19
C GLN A 49 8.81 -12.78 9.00
N PRO A 50 10.13 -12.99 8.92
CA PRO A 50 10.72 -13.84 7.90
C PRO A 50 10.12 -15.24 7.92
N LEU A 51 9.94 -15.82 6.73
CA LEU A 51 9.50 -17.21 6.61
C LEU A 51 10.49 -18.16 7.29
N SER A 52 9.95 -19.24 7.88
CA SER A 52 10.79 -20.29 8.45
C SER A 52 11.68 -20.91 7.36
N ARG A 53 12.87 -21.38 7.73
CA ARG A 53 13.80 -22.07 6.80
C ARG A 53 13.13 -23.24 6.07
N ILE A 54 12.24 -23.96 6.75
CA ILE A 54 11.48 -25.08 6.20
C ILE A 54 10.49 -24.59 5.13
N THR A 55 9.78 -23.49 5.41
CA THR A 55 8.85 -22.87 4.44
C THR A 55 9.58 -22.38 3.20
N VAL A 56 10.74 -21.72 3.38
CA VAL A 56 11.61 -21.26 2.28
C VAL A 56 12.08 -22.45 1.43
N ALA A 57 12.55 -23.53 2.06
CA ALA A 57 12.97 -24.74 1.35
C ALA A 57 11.81 -25.39 0.57
N ARG A 58 10.63 -25.49 1.18
CA ARG A 58 9.42 -26.01 0.52
C ARG A 58 9.03 -25.16 -0.68
N LYS A 59 9.07 -23.82 -0.56
CA LYS A 59 8.82 -22.90 -1.69
C LYS A 59 9.82 -23.11 -2.83
N ARG A 60 11.10 -23.29 -2.53
CA ARG A 60 12.13 -23.61 -3.54
C ARG A 60 11.80 -24.89 -4.31
N MET A 61 11.30 -25.92 -3.63
CA MET A 61 10.90 -27.18 -4.26
C MET A 61 9.64 -27.03 -5.13
N LEU A 62 8.67 -26.23 -4.70
CA LEU A 62 7.42 -25.99 -5.45
C LEU A 62 7.63 -25.13 -6.69
N GLY A 63 8.70 -24.34 -6.74
CA GLY A 63 8.94 -23.36 -7.80
C GLY A 63 8.03 -22.13 -7.68
N TYR A 64 8.32 -21.10 -8.48
CA TYR A 64 7.46 -19.92 -8.59
C TYR A 64 6.48 -20.09 -9.74
N PRO A 65 5.25 -19.53 -9.65
CA PRO A 65 4.44 -19.36 -10.83
C PRO A 65 5.25 -18.65 -11.92
N ARG A 66 5.14 -19.09 -13.17
CA ARG A 66 5.71 -18.37 -14.32
C ARG A 66 4.78 -17.20 -14.62
N ILE A 67 5.09 -16.04 -14.05
CA ILE A 67 4.12 -14.94 -13.90
C ILE A 67 3.94 -14.15 -15.19
N THR A 68 4.96 -14.14 -16.06
CA THR A 68 4.84 -13.56 -17.40
C THR A 68 5.12 -14.59 -18.48
N ARG A 69 4.51 -14.39 -19.65
CA ARG A 69 4.71 -15.21 -20.85
C ARG A 69 6.18 -15.27 -21.30
N LYS A 70 6.98 -14.28 -20.89
CA LYS A 70 8.43 -14.14 -21.14
C LYS A 70 9.32 -14.68 -20.01
N GLY A 71 8.74 -15.21 -18.93
CA GLY A 71 9.50 -15.70 -17.77
C GLY A 71 10.16 -14.60 -16.93
N MET A 72 9.78 -13.33 -17.14
CA MET A 72 10.23 -12.20 -16.33
C MET A 72 9.44 -12.11 -15.03
N ASN A 73 10.12 -11.68 -13.97
CA ASN A 73 9.56 -11.43 -12.65
C ASN A 73 8.94 -10.03 -12.62
N PRO A 74 7.63 -9.87 -12.35
CA PRO A 74 7.04 -8.53 -12.26
C PRO A 74 7.54 -7.81 -11.00
N GLU A 75 7.80 -6.51 -11.12
CA GLU A 75 8.27 -5.66 -10.02
C GLU A 75 7.32 -5.66 -8.82
N SER A 76 6.00 -5.79 -9.08
CA SER A 76 4.95 -5.85 -8.05
C SER A 76 5.06 -7.02 -7.07
N LEU A 77 5.96 -7.97 -7.32
CA LEU A 77 6.19 -9.12 -6.44
C LEU A 77 7.50 -9.07 -5.67
N LYS A 78 8.37 -8.09 -5.96
CA LYS A 78 9.61 -7.92 -5.21
C LYS A 78 9.30 -7.34 -3.83
N GLN A 79 9.90 -7.93 -2.81
CA GLN A 79 9.89 -7.41 -1.45
C GLN A 79 11.33 -7.16 -1.04
N ASN A 80 11.61 -6.01 -0.44
CA ASN A 80 12.98 -5.55 -0.13
C ASN A 80 13.94 -5.63 -1.35
N GLY A 81 13.42 -5.39 -2.56
CA GLY A 81 14.21 -5.45 -3.81
C GLY A 81 14.50 -6.85 -4.36
N ILE A 82 14.01 -7.92 -3.72
CA ILE A 82 14.26 -9.31 -4.12
C ILE A 82 12.93 -10.01 -4.42
N LEU A 83 12.86 -10.81 -5.49
CA LEU A 83 11.83 -11.83 -5.66
C LEU A 83 12.43 -13.18 -5.33
N GLY A 84 11.95 -13.81 -4.26
CA GLY A 84 12.51 -15.06 -3.78
C GLY A 84 11.59 -15.85 -2.87
N PRO A 85 12.02 -17.06 -2.47
CA PRO A 85 11.25 -17.94 -1.58
C PRO A 85 11.00 -17.33 -0.21
N GLU A 86 11.77 -16.29 0.13
CA GLU A 86 11.70 -15.53 1.36
C GLU A 86 10.52 -14.53 1.37
N ASN A 87 9.94 -14.20 0.21
CA ASN A 87 8.82 -13.25 0.11
C ASN A 87 7.54 -13.86 0.69
N ILE A 88 6.93 -13.16 1.64
CA ILE A 88 5.71 -13.56 2.35
C ILE A 88 4.45 -13.25 1.55
N LEU A 89 4.52 -12.26 0.65
CA LEU A 89 3.37 -11.79 -0.12
C LEU A 89 3.53 -12.13 -1.61
N ILE A 90 2.63 -13.02 -2.04
CA ILE A 90 1.90 -12.99 -3.31
C ILE A 90 2.38 -13.92 -4.45
N MET A 91 1.40 -14.64 -5.01
CA MET A 91 1.49 -15.40 -6.28
C MET A 91 1.17 -14.56 -7.53
N THR A 92 0.43 -13.44 -7.44
CA THR A 92 -0.14 -12.70 -8.60
C THR A 92 0.14 -11.18 -8.68
N GLY A 93 0.29 -10.48 -7.57
CA GLY A 93 0.59 -9.04 -7.45
C GLY A 93 -0.66 -8.17 -7.39
N ALA A 94 -1.84 -8.79 -7.51
CA ALA A 94 -3.12 -8.12 -7.78
C ALA A 94 -3.47 -7.02 -6.77
N LEU A 95 -3.29 -7.28 -5.46
CA LEU A 95 -3.60 -6.28 -4.45
C LEU A 95 -2.66 -5.06 -4.53
N LEU A 96 -1.36 -5.25 -4.75
CA LEU A 96 -0.48 -4.07 -4.89
C LEU A 96 -0.84 -3.27 -6.15
N SER A 97 -1.13 -3.96 -7.26
CA SER A 97 -1.55 -3.35 -8.52
C SER A 97 -2.81 -2.49 -8.32
N SER A 98 -3.87 -3.06 -7.74
CA SER A 98 -5.14 -2.35 -7.54
C SER A 98 -5.04 -1.10 -6.64
N TRP A 99 -4.01 -0.99 -5.80
CA TRP A 99 -3.81 0.21 -4.98
C TRP A 99 -2.91 1.26 -5.64
N THR A 100 -2.13 0.89 -6.66
CA THR A 100 -0.97 1.71 -7.07
C THR A 100 -0.81 1.91 -8.58
N ASP A 101 -1.59 1.19 -9.37
CA ASP A 101 -1.71 1.35 -10.82
C ASP A 101 -3.11 1.89 -11.15
N GLU A 102 -3.16 3.11 -11.68
CA GLU A 102 -4.40 3.80 -12.03
C GLU A 102 -5.16 3.12 -13.17
N THR A 103 -4.48 2.27 -13.94
CA THR A 103 -5.08 1.52 -15.06
C THR A 103 -5.67 0.18 -14.63
N ASP A 104 -5.47 -0.22 -13.36
CA ASP A 104 -6.03 -1.45 -12.83
C ASP A 104 -7.56 -1.30 -12.69
N PRO A 105 -8.37 -2.25 -13.21
CA PRO A 105 -9.83 -2.15 -13.14
C PRO A 105 -10.38 -2.21 -11.70
N HIS A 106 -9.54 -2.57 -10.73
CA HIS A 106 -9.89 -2.57 -9.31
C HIS A 106 -9.35 -1.36 -8.56
N HIS A 107 -8.69 -0.41 -9.24
CA HIS A 107 -8.25 0.84 -8.64
C HIS A 107 -9.44 1.75 -8.30
N LEU A 108 -9.35 2.40 -7.14
CA LEU A 108 -10.29 3.42 -6.73
C LEU A 108 -9.52 4.66 -6.34
N GLU A 109 -9.83 5.78 -6.99
CA GLU A 109 -9.34 7.10 -6.66
C GLU A 109 -10.49 8.08 -6.80
N GLU A 110 -10.80 8.77 -5.72
CA GLU A 110 -11.91 9.72 -5.64
C GLU A 110 -11.41 10.96 -4.88
N HIS A 111 -12.02 12.11 -5.14
CA HIS A 111 -11.81 13.31 -4.34
C HIS A 111 -13.08 14.16 -4.31
N ASP A 112 -13.26 14.86 -3.20
CA ASP A 112 -14.11 16.04 -3.10
C ASP A 112 -13.21 17.19 -2.63
N GLY A 113 -13.61 18.45 -2.80
CA GLY A 113 -12.71 19.60 -2.58
C GLY A 113 -11.97 19.65 -1.23
N GLY A 114 -12.33 18.81 -0.24
CA GLY A 114 -11.64 18.68 1.05
C GLY A 114 -11.06 17.28 1.36
N ASN A 115 -11.16 16.29 0.46
CA ASN A 115 -10.70 14.94 0.71
C ASN A 115 -10.13 14.26 -0.53
N VAL A 116 -9.12 13.41 -0.32
CA VAL A 116 -8.62 12.50 -1.36
C VAL A 116 -8.65 11.07 -0.83
N TRP A 117 -9.24 10.17 -1.61
CA TRP A 117 -9.37 8.74 -1.31
C TRP A 117 -8.60 7.92 -2.33
N ILE A 118 -7.83 6.95 -1.84
CA ILE A 118 -7.26 5.88 -2.68
C ILE A 118 -7.62 4.54 -2.09
N GLY A 119 -7.96 3.59 -2.96
CA GLY A 119 -8.36 2.26 -2.54
C GLY A 119 -8.21 1.21 -3.61
N SER A 120 -8.85 0.09 -3.30
CA SER A 120 -8.91 -1.09 -4.14
C SER A 120 -10.27 -1.74 -3.93
N LEU A 121 -10.91 -2.16 -5.01
CA LEU A 121 -12.12 -2.97 -5.00
C LEU A 121 -11.86 -4.43 -4.61
N LEU A 122 -10.60 -4.87 -4.64
CA LEU A 122 -10.23 -6.21 -4.16
C LEU A 122 -10.37 -6.32 -2.63
N PRO A 123 -10.92 -7.43 -2.12
CA PRO A 123 -11.06 -7.65 -0.69
C PRO A 123 -9.68 -7.73 -0.02
N TYR A 124 -9.50 -6.93 1.04
CA TYR A 124 -8.36 -7.03 1.94
C TYR A 124 -8.76 -7.82 3.17
N ALA A 125 -7.88 -8.71 3.64
CA ALA A 125 -8.17 -9.49 4.84
C ALA A 125 -8.24 -8.56 6.06
N GLU A 126 -9.40 -8.50 6.73
CA GLU A 126 -9.63 -7.62 7.90
C GLU A 126 -8.59 -7.83 9.00
N ILE A 127 -8.12 -9.07 9.19
CA ILE A 127 -7.08 -9.38 10.17
C ILE A 127 -5.76 -8.66 9.89
N HIS A 128 -5.47 -8.29 8.65
CA HIS A 128 -4.31 -7.46 8.35
C HIS A 128 -4.55 -5.99 8.71
N GLN A 129 -5.79 -5.50 8.71
CA GLN A 129 -6.09 -4.13 9.11
C GLN A 129 -6.08 -3.99 10.64
N PHE A 130 -6.73 -4.92 11.34
CA PHE A 130 -7.02 -4.78 12.77
C PHE A 130 -6.17 -5.70 13.66
N GLY A 131 -5.48 -6.68 13.09
CA GLY A 131 -4.85 -7.75 13.84
C GLY A 131 -5.88 -8.70 14.46
N GLY A 132 -5.42 -9.83 14.97
CA GLY A 132 -6.31 -10.76 15.64
C GLY A 132 -5.77 -12.17 15.76
N TRP A 133 -6.60 -13.04 16.30
CA TRP A 133 -6.34 -14.47 16.38
C TRP A 133 -7.00 -15.20 15.20
N THR A 134 -6.25 -16.10 14.57
CA THR A 134 -6.77 -16.99 13.53
C THR A 134 -6.23 -18.41 13.73
N VAL A 135 -6.69 -19.36 12.92
CA VAL A 135 -6.20 -20.75 12.90
C VAL A 135 -5.46 -20.99 11.58
N ILE A 136 -4.20 -21.43 11.66
CA ILE A 136 -3.36 -21.83 10.53
C ILE A 136 -2.83 -23.23 10.84
N ASP A 137 -3.10 -24.21 9.96
CA ASP A 137 -2.69 -25.61 10.15
C ASP A 137 -3.03 -26.16 11.55
N ASP A 138 -4.30 -26.01 11.95
CA ASP A 138 -4.85 -26.43 13.27
C ASP A 138 -4.21 -25.75 14.49
N ARG A 139 -3.40 -24.70 14.29
CA ARG A 139 -2.78 -23.93 15.37
C ARG A 139 -3.38 -22.55 15.46
N ARG A 140 -3.72 -22.13 16.68
CA ARG A 140 -4.14 -20.77 16.96
C ARG A 140 -2.93 -19.84 16.93
N VAL A 141 -2.93 -18.87 16.02
CA VAL A 141 -1.84 -17.93 15.79
C VAL A 141 -2.35 -16.51 15.93
N TYR A 142 -1.58 -15.65 16.59
CA TYR A 142 -1.83 -14.21 16.61
C TYR A 142 -1.16 -13.56 15.41
N VAL A 143 -1.94 -12.82 14.62
CA VAL A 143 -1.47 -12.02 13.50
C VAL A 143 -1.55 -10.56 13.94
N PRO A 144 -0.41 -9.84 14.04
CA PRO A 144 -0.45 -8.42 14.38
C PRO A 144 -1.03 -7.60 13.23
N ALA A 145 -1.70 -6.51 13.58
CA ALA A 145 -2.23 -5.53 12.62
C ALA A 145 -1.09 -4.96 11.76
N ARG A 146 -1.34 -4.78 10.47
CA ARG A 146 -0.48 -4.15 9.46
C ARG A 146 -1.35 -3.26 8.57
N PRO A 147 -1.94 -2.20 9.13
CA PRO A 147 -2.88 -1.37 8.41
C PRO A 147 -2.16 -0.64 7.28
N LEU A 148 -2.83 -0.54 6.13
CA LEU A 148 -2.48 0.48 5.15
C LEU A 148 -2.93 1.83 5.72
N ARG A 149 -2.01 2.78 5.81
CA ARG A 149 -2.25 4.11 6.40
C ARG A 149 -1.43 5.17 5.67
N VAL A 150 -1.84 6.43 5.76
CA VAL A 150 -1.00 7.55 5.34
C VAL A 150 0.15 7.71 6.33
N THR A 151 1.38 7.50 5.89
CA THR A 151 2.55 7.67 6.76
C THR A 151 2.87 9.14 7.01
N GLU A 152 3.63 9.43 8.07
CA GLU A 152 4.10 10.78 8.37
C GLU A 152 4.97 11.37 7.24
N ASP A 153 5.77 10.54 6.57
CA ASP A 153 6.56 10.95 5.42
C ASP A 153 5.66 11.36 4.24
N ALA A 154 4.62 10.57 3.96
CA ALA A 154 3.62 10.93 2.95
C ALA A 154 2.88 12.22 3.31
N ARG A 155 2.48 12.40 4.58
CA ARG A 155 1.86 13.66 5.05
C ARG A 155 2.76 14.86 4.77
N ARG A 156 4.06 14.78 5.07
CA ARG A 156 5.03 15.85 4.79
C ARG A 156 5.18 16.14 3.31
N ARG A 157 5.30 15.11 2.47
CA ARG A 157 5.38 15.26 1.01
C ARG A 157 4.14 15.96 0.43
N ILE A 158 2.97 15.71 1.01
CA ILE A 158 1.70 16.36 0.62
C ILE A 158 1.68 17.83 1.07
N ILE A 159 2.08 18.11 2.30
CA ILE A 159 2.23 19.48 2.82
C ILE A 159 3.17 20.30 1.92
N ASP A 160 4.35 19.76 1.60
CA ASP A 160 5.33 20.40 0.72
C ASP A 160 4.80 20.63 -0.71
N LEU A 161 3.90 19.77 -1.17
CA LEU A 161 3.26 19.89 -2.48
C LEU A 161 2.28 21.04 -2.51
N LEU A 162 1.44 21.13 -1.48
CA LEU A 162 0.41 22.17 -1.34
C LEU A 162 1.04 23.55 -1.11
N ASP A 163 2.04 23.66 -0.24
CA ASP A 163 2.73 24.94 0.04
C ASP A 163 3.38 25.57 -1.22
N LYS A 164 3.92 24.72 -2.10
CA LYS A 164 4.46 25.14 -3.41
C LYS A 164 3.39 25.59 -4.40
N ALA A 165 2.17 25.07 -4.28
CA ALA A 165 1.06 25.48 -5.12
C ALA A 165 0.51 26.84 -4.70
N THR A 166 0.42 27.11 -3.39
CA THR A 166 -0.07 28.39 -2.84
C THR A 166 0.90 29.58 -3.04
N THR A 167 2.20 29.31 -3.22
CA THR A 167 3.24 30.34 -3.38
C THR A 167 3.40 30.83 -4.84
N LYS A 168 2.68 30.24 -5.80
CA LYS A 168 2.68 30.65 -7.22
C LYS A 168 1.56 31.64 -7.54
#